data_AF-A0A9D7Q2C9-F1
#
_entry.id   AF-A0A9D7Q2C9-F1
#
_cell.length_a   1.000
_cell.length_b   1.000
_cell.length_c   1.000
_cell.angle_alpha   90.00
_cell.angle_beta   90.00
_cell.angle_gamma   90.00
#
_symmetry.space_group_name_H-M   'P 1'
#
loop_
_entity.id
_entity.type
_entity.pdbx_description
1 polymer ?
#
loop_
_entity_poly.entity_id
_entity_poly.type
_entity_poly.pdbx_seq_one_letter_code
_entity_poly.pdbx_strand_id
1 'polypeptide(L)' 'MVELKKNIPVQNFFCIGAQKAGTTTLAEILNQHSQIFLPAVKETKFFLFEDDFNKGIDFYNATYFSNYKGEKIFR' A
#
# COMPACT_ATOMS: atom_id res chain seq x y z
N MET A 1 -24.70 -1.69 -14.06
CA MET A 1 -24.06 -0.70 -13.18
C MET A 1 -22.56 -0.80 -13.43
N VAL A 2 -21.92 0.25 -13.93
CA VAL A 2 -20.49 0.24 -14.21
C VAL A 2 -19.77 0.63 -12.93
N GLU A 3 -19.06 -0.31 -12.33
CA GLU A 3 -18.24 -0.04 -11.16
C GLU A 3 -17.10 0.91 -11.58
N LEU A 4 -17.13 2.14 -11.08
CA LEU A 4 -16.08 3.13 -11.35
C LEU A 4 -14.78 2.52 -10.82
N LYS A 5 -13.88 2.09 -11.73
CA LYS A 5 -12.53 1.66 -11.36
C LYS A 5 -11.89 2.79 -10.58
N LYS A 6 -11.75 2.60 -9.27
CA LYS A 6 -11.04 3.51 -8.40
C LYS A 6 -9.62 3.62 -8.95
N ASN A 7 -9.22 4.80 -9.39
CA ASN A 7 -7.89 5.00 -9.99
C ASN A 7 -6.86 5.00 -8.85
N ILE A 8 -6.48 3.80 -8.42
CA ILE A 8 -5.46 3.60 -7.40
C ILE A 8 -4.13 3.96 -8.06
N PRO A 9 -3.44 5.01 -7.58
CA PRO A 9 -2.19 5.42 -8.15
C PRO A 9 -1.15 4.32 -8.02
N VAL A 10 -0.23 4.26 -8.97
CA VAL A 10 0.93 3.37 -8.91
C VAL A 10 1.65 3.59 -7.58
N GLN A 11 2.02 2.50 -6.93
CA GLN A 11 2.77 2.55 -5.68
C GLN A 11 4.15 3.17 -5.93
N ASN A 12 4.39 4.33 -5.34
CA ASN A 12 5.64 5.10 -5.56
C ASN A 12 6.75 4.76 -4.56
N PHE A 13 6.44 4.03 -3.48
CA PHE A 13 7.37 3.72 -2.41
C PHE A 13 7.08 2.35 -1.79
N PHE A 14 8.15 1.60 -1.52
CA PHE A 14 8.08 0.32 -0.82
C PHE A 14 9.08 0.33 0.35
N CYS A 15 8.59 0.06 1.57
CA CYS A 15 9.44 -0.21 2.72
C CYS A 15 9.62 -1.72 2.87
N ILE A 16 10.74 -2.26 2.40
CA ILE A 16 10.98 -3.71 2.31
C ILE A 16 11.60 -4.36 3.57
N GLY A 17 11.75 -3.64 4.68
CA GLY A 17 12.43 -4.17 5.87
C GLY A 17 13.93 -3.85 5.92
N ALA A 18 14.73 -4.45 6.82
CA ALA A 18 14.57 -5.73 7.52
C ALA A 18 13.84 -5.70 8.89
N GLN A 19 13.56 -6.88 9.45
CA GLN A 19 12.99 -7.01 10.79
C GLN A 19 13.87 -6.31 11.84
N LYS A 20 13.24 -5.61 12.79
CA LYS A 20 13.90 -4.82 13.85
C LYS A 20 14.75 -3.64 13.35
N ALA A 21 14.61 -3.22 12.09
CA ALA A 21 15.28 -2.03 11.54
C ALA A 21 14.48 -0.72 11.69
N GLY A 22 13.48 -0.67 12.58
CA GLY A 22 12.69 0.55 12.81
C GLY A 22 11.64 0.84 11.74
N THR A 23 11.27 -0.12 10.89
CA THR A 23 10.19 0.04 9.88
C THR A 23 8.86 0.46 10.49
N THR A 24 8.61 0.04 11.73
CA THR A 24 7.40 0.43 12.46
C THR A 24 7.34 1.92 12.76
N THR A 25 8.44 2.47 13.28
CA THR A 25 8.58 3.91 13.57
C THR A 25 8.57 4.73 12.29
N LEU A 26 9.24 4.27 11.23
CA LEU A 26 9.21 4.95 9.94
C LEU A 26 7.79 5.08 9.40
N ALA A 27 7.00 4.00 9.41
CA ALA A 27 5.61 4.04 8.96
C ALA A 27 4.75 5.00 9.80
N GLU A 28 4.97 5.07 11.12
CA GLU A 28 4.25 6.01 12.00
C GLU A 28 4.59 7.47 11.73
N ILE A 29 5.87 7.77 11.44
CA ILE A 29 6.31 9.11 11.04
C ILE A 29 5.68 9.48 9.69
N LEU A 30 5.74 8.60 8.70
CA LEU A 30 5.18 8.84 7.37
C LEU A 30 3.66 9.03 7.42
N ASN A 31 2.95 8.31 8.29
CA ASN A 31 1.50 8.42 8.45
C ASN A 31 1.03 9.78 9.02
N GLN A 32 1.93 10.56 9.63
CA GLN A 32 1.61 11.92 10.09
C GLN A 32 1.56 12.94 8.94
N HIS A 33 2.10 12.59 7.78
CA HIS A 33 2.18 13.51 6.65
C HIS A 33 0.91 13.44 5.79
N SER A 34 0.18 14.55 5.66
CA SER A 34 -1.11 14.61 4.95
C SER A 34 -1.04 14.29 3.45
N GLN A 35 0.16 14.31 2.87
CA GLN A 35 0.42 13.94 1.47
C GLN A 35 0.99 12.52 1.31
N ILE A 36 0.91 11.68 2.34
CA ILE A 36 1.34 10.29 2.26
C ILE A 36 0.16 9.42 2.66
N PHE A 37 -0.25 8.55 1.75
CA PHE A 37 -1.18 7.47 2.06
C PHE A 37 -0.38 6.22 2.39
N LEU A 38 -0.69 5.60 3.53
CA LEU A 38 -0.23 4.26 3.88
C LEU A 38 -1.43 3.33 4.05
N PRO A 39 -1.35 2.07 3.57
CA PRO A 39 -2.39 1.09 3.82
C PRO A 39 -2.49 0.80 5.33
N ALA A 40 -3.69 0.46 5.80
CA ALA A 40 -3.91 0.09 7.22
C ALA A 40 -3.13 -1.17 7.62
N VAL A 41 -2.88 -2.07 6.66
CA VAL A 41 -2.05 -3.25 6.86
C VAL A 41 -0.59 -2.89 6.59
N LYS A 42 0.22 -2.94 7.65
CA LYS A 42 1.63 -2.54 7.63
C LYS A 42 2.52 -3.45 6.77
N GLU A 43 2.27 -4.75 6.83
CA GLU A 43 3.00 -5.77 6.07
C GLU A 43 2.02 -6.58 5.23
N THR A 44 1.97 -6.32 3.93
CA THR A 44 1.04 -7.00 3.01
C THR A 44 1.41 -8.46 2.80
N LYS A 45 2.71 -8.80 2.87
CA LYS A 45 3.28 -10.12 2.55
C LYS A 45 2.91 -10.65 1.14
N PHE A 46 2.30 -9.83 0.31
CA PHE A 46 1.83 -10.19 -1.03
C PHE A 46 2.95 -10.73 -1.92
N PHE A 47 4.14 -10.12 -1.83
CA PHE A 47 5.32 -10.54 -2.60
C PHE A 47 6.11 -11.70 -1.95
N LEU A 48 5.70 -12.16 -0.77
CA LEU A 48 6.39 -13.24 -0.04
C LEU A 48 5.88 -14.62 -0.44
N PHE A 49 4.58 -14.74 -0.74
CA PHE A 49 3.93 -16.00 -1.08
C PHE A 49 3.50 -16.02 -2.54
N GLU A 50 3.86 -17.08 -3.24
CA GLU A 50 3.54 -17.24 -4.67
C GLU A 50 2.03 -17.27 -4.92
N ASP A 51 1.26 -17.90 -4.03
CA ASP A 51 -0.21 -17.92 -4.10
C ASP A 51 -0.84 -16.52 -4.02
N ASP A 52 -0.26 -15.63 -3.21
CA ASP A 52 -0.74 -14.25 -3.12
C ASP A 52 -0.32 -13.47 -4.36
N PHE A 53 0.94 -13.58 -4.76
CA PHE A 53 1.47 -12.91 -5.94
C PHE A 53 0.70 -13.26 -7.23
N ASN A 54 0.33 -14.54 -7.39
CA ASN A 54 -0.43 -15.04 -8.53
C ASN A 54 -1.87 -14.48 -8.63
N LYS A 55 -2.40 -13.86 -7.56
CA LYS A 55 -3.70 -13.16 -7.61
C LYS A 55 -3.62 -11.84 -8.38
N GLY A 56 -2.40 -11.36 -8.65
CA GLY A 56 -2.15 -10.19 -9.49
C GLY A 56 -2.35 -8.84 -8.80
N ILE A 57 -1.98 -7.78 -9.53
CA ILE A 57 -1.93 -6.42 -8.99
C ILE A 57 -3.32 -5.84 -8.66
N ASP A 58 -4.35 -6.26 -9.39
CA ASP A 58 -5.73 -5.83 -9.13
C ASP A 58 -6.20 -6.32 -7.76
N PHE A 59 -5.87 -7.57 -7.40
CA PHE A 59 -6.13 -8.11 -6.07
C PHE A 59 -5.34 -7.33 -5.01
N TYR A 60 -4.03 -7.13 -5.21
CA TYR A 60 -3.20 -6.36 -4.29
C TYR A 60 -3.77 -4.96 -4.00
N ASN A 61 -4.16 -4.25 -5.04
CA ASN A 61 -4.74 -2.91 -4.94
C ASN A 61 -6.09 -2.92 -4.22
N ALA A 62 -6.98 -3.85 -4.56
CA ALA A 62 -8.28 -3.98 -3.90
C ALA A 62 -8.15 -4.37 -2.41
N THR A 63 -7.21 -5.25 -2.08
CA THR A 63 -7.02 -5.74 -0.70
C THR A 63 -6.39 -4.69 0.20
N TYR A 64 -5.34 -3.99 -0.25
CA TYR A 64 -4.56 -3.13 0.64
C TYR A 64 -4.79 -1.62 0.42
N PHE A 65 -5.25 -1.21 -0.76
CA PHE A 65 -5.37 0.21 -1.15
C PHE A 65 -6.82 0.64 -1.44
N SER A 66 -7.82 -0.19 -1.13
CA SER A 66 -9.24 0.14 -1.32
C SER A 66 -9.69 1.40 -0.57
N ASN A 67 -9.03 1.72 0.55
CA ASN A 67 -9.34 2.90 1.36
C ASN A 67 -8.68 4.19 0.88
N TYR A 68 -7.92 4.16 -0.21
CA TYR A 68 -7.37 5.37 -0.83
C TYR A 68 -8.51 6.33 -1.23
N LYS A 69 -8.50 7.58 -0.77
CA LYS A 69 -9.56 8.57 -1.02
C LYS A 69 -9.16 9.63 -2.04
N GLY A 70 -8.03 9.47 -2.72
CA GLY A 70 -7.47 10.50 -3.58
C GLY A 70 -6.48 11.40 -2.83
N GLU A 71 -5.86 10.91 -1.76
CA GLU A 71 -4.80 11.62 -1.05
C GLU A 71 -3.68 12.00 -2.03
N LYS A 72 -3.10 13.17 -1.83
CA LYS A 72 -2.09 13.73 -2.73
C LYS A 72 -0.88 12.80 -2.74
N ILE A 73 -0.54 12.23 -3.88
CA ILE A 73 0.61 11.34 -4.00
C ILE A 73 1.85 12.20 -4.24
N PHE A 74 2.91 11.97 -3.48
CA PHE A 74 4.22 12.54 -3.78
C PHE A 74 4.78 11.88 -5.06
N ARG A 75 5.13 12.69 -6.05
CA ARG A 75 5.73 12.26 -7.33
C ARG A 75 6.98 13.07 -7.59
#